data_AF-A0A969ETS8-F1
#
_entry.id   AF-A0A969ETS8-F1
#
_cell.length_a   1.000
_cell.length_b   1.000
_cell.length_c   1.000
_cell.angle_alpha   90.00
_cell.angle_beta   90.00
_cell.angle_gamma   90.00
#
_symmetry.space_group_name_H-M   'P 1'
#
loop_
_entity.id
_entity.type
_entity.pdbx_description
1 polymer ?
#
loop_
_entity_poly.entity_id
_entity_poly.type
_entity_poly.pdbx_seq_one_letter_code
_entity_poly.pdbx_strand_id
1 'polypeptide(L)'
;MVYDLFDFETLYGDDSLTVALRSHLFEELRRKPRLLRLMVEDDATGGPALGLFNRLVPASDGERKGKIDLKRNGTRILADTARIYALSEGISATNTGDRLSALVHQGRLDNAFVESILAAYDELLDLTLAHQLRQASQGQALDKLIDPEELTPLEGESLRMAMRVIKRLQGRIQGEFGTIML
;
A
#
# COMPACT_ATOMS: atom_id res chain seq x y z
N MET A 1 1.59 11.11 6.42
CA MET A 1 2.61 12.13 6.73
C MET A 1 3.84 11.54 7.42
N VAL A 2 3.73 10.49 8.25
CA VAL A 2 4.93 9.83 8.84
C VAL A 2 5.65 8.91 7.83
N TYR A 3 4.91 8.30 6.90
CA TYR A 3 5.49 7.35 5.93
C TYR A 3 6.41 7.99 4.89
N ASP A 4 6.05 9.17 4.38
CA ASP A 4 6.81 9.86 3.34
C ASP A 4 8.21 10.29 3.83
N LEU A 5 8.40 10.41 5.16
CA LEU A 5 9.68 10.73 5.79
C LEU A 5 10.74 9.65 5.59
N PHE A 6 10.38 8.41 5.26
CA PHE A 6 11.34 7.33 5.01
C PHE A 6 11.62 7.10 3.51
N ASP A 7 10.96 7.87 2.64
CA ASP A 7 10.98 7.67 1.18
C ASP A 7 11.65 8.85 0.43
N PHE A 8 12.44 9.64 1.15
CA PHE A 8 13.18 10.76 0.57
C PHE A 8 14.43 10.29 -0.17
N GLU A 9 14.75 11.02 -1.23
CA GLU A 9 15.95 10.85 -2.05
C GLU A 9 16.56 12.21 -2.38
N THR A 10 17.84 12.22 -2.71
CA THR A 10 18.52 13.43 -3.17
C THR A 10 18.05 13.75 -4.58
N LEU A 11 17.27 14.81 -4.74
CA LEU A 11 16.90 15.31 -6.06
C LEU A 11 18.02 16.13 -6.71
N TYR A 12 18.72 16.94 -5.90
CA TYR A 12 19.83 17.79 -6.34
C TYR A 12 20.71 18.17 -5.14
N GLY A 13 22.02 18.36 -5.37
CA GLY A 13 22.98 18.80 -4.35
C GLY A 13 23.78 17.66 -3.73
N ASP A 14 24.27 17.89 -2.52
CA ASP A 14 25.10 16.94 -1.76
C ASP A 14 24.25 15.80 -1.17
N ASP A 15 24.55 14.57 -1.59
CA ASP A 15 23.84 13.38 -1.15
C ASP A 15 24.19 12.94 0.28
N SER A 16 25.29 13.46 0.84
CA SER A 16 25.73 13.15 2.20
C SER A 16 24.69 13.55 3.26
N LEU A 17 23.90 14.61 3.00
CA LEU A 17 22.81 15.05 3.88
C LEU A 17 21.67 14.02 3.93
N THR A 18 21.29 13.48 2.77
CA THR A 18 20.28 12.42 2.66
C THR A 18 20.76 11.16 3.36
N VAL A 19 22.03 10.79 3.18
CA VAL A 19 22.62 9.63 3.86
C VAL A 19 22.61 9.84 5.38
N ALA A 20 23.06 10.98 5.87
CA ALA A 20 23.10 11.30 7.30
C ALA A 20 21.70 11.29 7.94
N LEU A 21 20.71 11.92 7.29
CA LEU A 21 19.32 11.91 7.75
C LEU A 21 18.77 10.49 7.80
N ARG A 22 19.05 9.67 6.78
CA ARG A 22 18.60 8.28 6.75
C ARG A 22 19.19 7.48 7.90
N SER A 23 20.50 7.58 8.11
CA SER A 23 21.17 6.93 9.25
C SER A 23 20.57 7.34 10.58
N HIS A 24 20.28 8.63 10.77
CA HIS A 24 19.64 9.14 11.98
C HIS A 24 18.23 8.55 12.18
N LEU A 25 17.39 8.52 11.14
CA LEU A 25 16.03 7.95 11.22
C LEU A 25 16.03 6.46 11.55
N PHE A 26 16.95 5.68 10.97
CA PHE A 26 17.10 4.26 11.32
C PHE A 26 17.61 4.06 12.75
N GLU A 27 18.46 4.94 13.27
CA GLU A 27 18.85 4.92 14.68
C GLU A 27 17.65 5.20 15.60
N GLU A 28 16.86 6.22 15.30
CA GLU A 28 15.66 6.54 16.06
C GLU A 28 14.62 5.41 16.02
N LEU A 29 14.42 4.79 14.87
CA LEU A 29 13.53 3.64 14.70
C LEU A 29 13.96 2.47 15.59
N ARG A 30 15.27 2.15 15.62
CA ARG A 30 15.83 1.11 16.51
C ARG A 30 15.63 1.43 17.99
N ARG A 31 15.75 2.72 18.36
CA ARG A 31 15.58 3.19 19.76
C ARG A 31 14.12 3.24 20.18
N LYS A 32 13.18 3.34 19.23
CA LYS A 32 11.75 3.50 19.49
C LYS A 32 10.92 2.43 18.77
N PRO A 33 10.97 1.14 19.19
CA PRO A 33 10.16 0.07 18.58
C PRO A 33 8.65 0.34 18.54
N ARG A 34 8.13 1.17 19.46
CA ARG A 34 6.74 1.63 19.46
C ARG A 34 6.35 2.41 18.20
N LEU A 35 7.31 3.03 17.50
CA LEU A 35 7.04 3.78 16.27
C LEU A 35 6.48 2.87 15.17
N LEU A 36 7.04 1.67 15.00
CA LEU A 36 6.53 0.68 14.03
C LEU A 36 5.09 0.29 14.36
N ARG A 37 4.79 0.07 15.64
CA ARG A 37 3.42 -0.24 16.07
C ARG A 37 2.44 0.90 15.77
N LEU A 38 2.82 2.15 16.04
CA LEU A 38 1.99 3.32 15.71
C LEU A 38 1.75 3.45 14.20
N MET A 39 2.75 3.11 13.37
CA MET A 39 2.60 3.07 11.92
C MET A 39 1.62 1.97 11.48
N VAL A 40 1.67 0.79 12.09
CA VAL A 40 0.70 -0.29 11.81
C VAL A 40 -0.72 0.10 12.25
N GLU A 41 -0.85 0.75 13.41
CA GLU A 41 -2.15 1.24 13.92
C GLU A 41 -2.74 2.34 13.02
N ASP A 42 -1.92 3.25 12.48
CA ASP A 42 -2.37 4.27 11.53
C ASP A 42 -2.76 3.67 10.17
N ASP A 43 -1.97 2.73 9.62
CA ASP A 43 -2.34 2.00 8.40
C ASP A 43 -3.67 1.23 8.56
N ALA A 44 -3.90 0.64 9.73
CA ALA A 44 -5.12 -0.09 10.07
C ALA A 44 -6.39 0.79 10.12
N THR A 45 -6.27 2.12 10.15
CA THR A 45 -7.44 3.02 10.02
C THR A 45 -8.05 3.00 8.62
N GLY A 46 -7.28 2.54 7.64
CA GLY A 46 -7.74 2.21 6.29
C GLY A 46 -7.82 0.70 6.08
N GLY A 47 -8.46 0.28 5.00
CA GLY A 47 -8.54 -1.12 4.65
C GLY A 47 -8.87 -1.35 3.17
N PRO A 48 -8.51 -2.51 2.63
CA PRO A 48 -9.01 -2.96 1.34
C PRO A 48 -10.53 -2.90 1.28
N ALA A 49 -11.06 -2.53 0.12
CA ALA A 49 -12.50 -2.43 -0.11
C ALA A 49 -13.13 -3.82 -0.28
N LEU A 50 -12.94 -4.70 0.72
CA LEU A 50 -13.29 -6.12 0.67
C LEU A 50 -13.94 -6.59 1.98
N GLY A 51 -15.24 -6.82 1.92
CA GLY A 51 -16.07 -7.27 3.02
C GLY A 51 -16.15 -8.79 3.15
N LEU A 52 -17.24 -9.25 3.77
CA LEU A 52 -17.54 -10.68 3.91
C LEU A 52 -17.73 -11.34 2.54
N PHE A 53 -17.37 -12.62 2.46
CA PHE A 53 -17.46 -13.41 1.22
C PHE A 53 -16.73 -12.79 0.02
N ASN A 54 -15.65 -12.03 0.28
CA ASN A 54 -14.88 -11.32 -0.74
C ASN A 54 -15.72 -10.37 -1.61
N ARG A 55 -16.79 -9.80 -1.06
CA ARG A 55 -17.58 -8.77 -1.76
C ARG A 55 -16.85 -7.44 -1.72
N LEU A 56 -16.83 -6.73 -2.85
CA LEU A 56 -16.32 -5.37 -2.90
C LEU A 56 -17.24 -4.46 -2.08
N VAL A 57 -16.65 -3.56 -1.29
CA VAL A 57 -17.37 -2.65 -0.39
C VAL A 57 -17.01 -1.21 -0.74
N PRO A 58 -17.83 -0.52 -1.55
CA PRO A 58 -17.67 0.91 -1.80
C PRO A 58 -17.98 1.74 -0.55
N ALA A 59 -17.59 3.01 -0.56
CA ALA A 59 -17.87 3.93 0.55
C ALA A 59 -19.38 4.08 0.76
N SER A 60 -19.81 4.06 2.03
CA SER A 60 -21.22 4.16 2.41
C SER A 60 -21.77 5.59 2.45
N ASP A 61 -20.88 6.59 2.57
CA ASP A 61 -21.22 7.99 2.78
C ASP A 61 -20.18 8.96 2.18
N GLY A 62 -20.49 10.25 2.31
CA GLY A 62 -19.66 11.35 1.83
C GLY A 62 -19.58 11.47 0.32
N GLU A 63 -18.62 12.27 -0.16
CA GLU A 63 -18.42 12.57 -1.58
C GLU A 63 -18.01 11.35 -2.43
N ARG A 64 -17.59 10.27 -1.79
CA ARG A 64 -17.15 9.02 -2.44
C ARG A 64 -18.21 7.92 -2.38
N LYS A 65 -19.42 8.22 -1.89
CA LYS A 65 -20.49 7.23 -1.71
C LYS A 65 -20.71 6.43 -2.99
N GLY A 66 -20.79 5.11 -2.86
CA GLY A 66 -20.96 4.18 -3.98
C GLY A 66 -19.68 3.84 -4.73
N LYS A 67 -18.55 4.51 -4.43
CA LYS A 67 -17.27 4.31 -5.12
C LYS A 67 -16.20 3.66 -4.25
N ILE A 68 -15.23 3.03 -4.90
CA ILE A 68 -13.99 2.50 -4.32
C ILE A 68 -12.84 3.42 -4.72
N ASP A 69 -12.06 3.86 -3.73
CA ASP A 69 -10.86 4.67 -3.95
C ASP A 69 -9.65 3.75 -4.12
N LEU A 70 -9.23 3.50 -5.37
CA LEU A 70 -8.16 2.53 -5.66
C LEU A 70 -6.83 2.88 -4.99
N LYS A 71 -6.56 4.17 -4.78
CA LYS A 71 -5.36 4.60 -4.06
C LYS A 71 -5.52 4.34 -2.57
N ARG A 72 -6.58 4.85 -1.95
CA ARG A 72 -6.77 4.75 -0.49
C ARG A 72 -7.01 3.32 -0.03
N ASN A 73 -7.79 2.55 -0.77
CA ASN A 73 -8.15 1.18 -0.42
C ASN A 73 -7.19 0.14 -1.02
N GLY A 74 -6.27 0.53 -1.90
CA GLY A 74 -5.39 -0.41 -2.59
C GLY A 74 -3.93 0.00 -2.48
N THR A 75 -3.45 0.76 -3.47
CA THR A 75 -2.01 1.00 -3.67
C THR A 75 -1.32 1.66 -2.48
N ARG A 76 -2.02 2.52 -1.74
CA ARG A 76 -1.49 3.12 -0.51
C ARG A 76 -1.21 2.05 0.56
N ILE A 77 -2.19 1.20 0.87
CA ILE A 77 -2.07 0.17 1.92
C ILE A 77 -0.94 -0.80 1.59
N LEU A 78 -0.83 -1.20 0.32
CA LEU A 78 0.24 -2.06 -0.16
C LEU A 78 1.61 -1.42 0.06
N ALA A 79 1.77 -0.16 -0.38
CA ALA A 79 3.03 0.58 -0.22
C ALA A 79 3.38 0.83 1.25
N ASP A 80 2.39 1.22 2.06
CA ASP A 80 2.54 1.48 3.50
C ASP A 80 2.94 0.19 4.23
N THR A 81 2.29 -0.94 3.94
CA THR A 81 2.63 -2.24 4.53
C THR A 81 4.04 -2.71 4.12
N ALA A 82 4.39 -2.62 2.83
CA ALA A 82 5.72 -2.98 2.35
C ALA A 82 6.82 -2.11 2.99
N ARG A 83 6.54 -0.80 3.18
CA ARG A 83 7.43 0.13 3.86
C ARG A 83 7.63 -0.26 5.32
N ILE A 84 6.58 -0.54 6.07
CA ILE A 84 6.70 -0.90 7.49
C ILE A 84 7.49 -2.21 7.63
N TYR A 85 7.24 -3.22 6.79
CA TYR A 85 8.05 -4.45 6.76
C TYR A 85 9.53 -4.16 6.46
N ALA A 86 9.82 -3.35 5.45
CA ALA A 86 11.19 -3.00 5.12
C ALA A 86 11.89 -2.29 6.29
N LEU A 87 11.19 -1.35 6.94
CA LEU A 87 11.70 -0.61 8.09
C LEU A 87 11.94 -1.52 9.30
N SER A 88 11.08 -2.50 9.57
CA SER A 88 11.31 -3.46 10.67
C SER A 88 12.56 -4.31 10.50
N GLU A 89 13.00 -4.50 9.25
CA GLU A 89 14.18 -5.28 8.89
C GLU A 89 15.42 -4.40 8.59
N GLY A 90 15.32 -3.09 8.82
CA GLY A 90 16.43 -2.16 8.55
C GLY A 90 16.73 -1.94 7.06
N ILE A 91 15.79 -2.24 6.17
CA ILE A 91 15.94 -2.06 4.72
C ILE A 91 15.69 -0.60 4.35
N SER A 92 16.67 0.04 3.71
CA SER A 92 16.65 1.45 3.32
C SER A 92 16.03 1.75 1.95
N ALA A 93 15.49 0.73 1.27
CA ALA A 93 14.88 0.89 -0.04
C ALA A 93 13.64 1.81 0.03
N THR A 94 13.49 2.66 -0.98
CA THR A 94 12.42 3.66 -1.13
C THR A 94 11.31 3.18 -2.07
N ASN A 95 11.68 2.47 -3.14
CA ASN A 95 10.74 1.87 -4.07
C ASN A 95 10.05 0.63 -3.45
N THR A 96 8.73 0.51 -3.65
CA THR A 96 7.93 -0.61 -3.12
C THR A 96 8.39 -1.97 -3.66
N GLY A 97 8.73 -2.08 -4.95
CA GLY A 97 9.25 -3.31 -5.54
C GLY A 97 10.60 -3.70 -4.96
N ASP A 98 11.50 -2.73 -4.80
CA ASP A 98 12.83 -2.98 -4.21
C ASP A 98 12.73 -3.43 -2.75
N ARG A 99 11.79 -2.86 -1.98
CA ARG A 99 11.49 -3.31 -0.61
C ARG A 99 11.06 -4.76 -0.59
N LEU A 100 10.09 -5.12 -1.42
CA LEU A 100 9.56 -6.48 -1.48
C LEU A 100 10.65 -7.48 -1.93
N SER A 101 11.46 -7.10 -2.92
CA SER A 101 12.62 -7.89 -3.34
C SER A 101 13.61 -8.11 -2.19
N ALA A 102 13.99 -7.05 -1.47
CA ALA A 102 14.90 -7.15 -0.34
C ALA A 102 14.32 -8.03 0.80
N LEU A 103 13.02 -7.96 1.06
CA LEU A 103 12.33 -8.80 2.04
C LEU A 103 12.34 -10.30 1.66
N VAL A 104 12.30 -10.62 0.35
CA VAL A 104 12.49 -12.00 -0.15
C VAL A 104 13.93 -12.45 0.05
N HIS A 105 14.91 -11.61 -0.31
CA HIS A 105 16.33 -11.94 -0.15
C HIS A 105 16.72 -12.20 1.30
N GLN A 106 16.07 -11.54 2.27
CA GLN A 106 16.26 -11.78 3.70
C GLN A 106 15.41 -12.94 4.26
N GLY A 107 14.60 -13.61 3.43
CA GLY A 107 13.74 -14.73 3.85
C GLY A 107 12.55 -14.33 4.73
N ARG A 108 12.20 -13.04 4.76
CA ARG A 108 11.10 -12.51 5.59
C ARG A 108 9.75 -12.69 4.90
N LEU A 109 9.71 -12.56 3.58
CA LEU A 109 8.56 -12.89 2.75
C LEU A 109 8.92 -14.00 1.76
N ASP A 110 7.93 -14.83 1.44
CA ASP A 110 8.03 -15.85 0.40
C ASP A 110 7.95 -15.20 -0.98
N ASN A 111 8.76 -15.67 -1.93
CA ASN A 111 8.82 -15.15 -3.30
C ASN A 111 7.45 -15.23 -3.98
N ALA A 112 6.77 -16.38 -3.87
CA ALA A 112 5.44 -16.55 -4.49
C ALA A 112 4.41 -15.57 -3.91
N PHE A 113 4.52 -15.24 -2.63
CA PHE A 113 3.66 -14.22 -2.03
C PHE A 113 3.99 -12.82 -2.54
N VAL A 114 5.27 -12.47 -2.68
CA VAL A 114 5.69 -11.17 -3.24
C VAL A 114 5.27 -11.03 -4.71
N GLU A 115 5.39 -12.07 -5.53
CA GLU A 115 4.88 -12.06 -6.89
C GLU A 115 3.37 -11.76 -6.94
N SER A 116 2.58 -12.35 -6.03
CA SER A 116 1.15 -12.03 -5.94
C SER A 116 0.86 -10.59 -5.51
N ILE A 117 1.72 -9.99 -4.66
CA ILE A 117 1.61 -8.59 -4.23
C ILE A 117 1.93 -7.66 -5.40
N LEU A 118 2.99 -7.92 -6.14
CA LEU A 118 3.37 -7.13 -7.31
C LEU A 118 2.29 -7.20 -8.40
N ALA A 119 1.78 -8.40 -8.71
CA ALA A 119 0.67 -8.56 -9.64
C ALA A 119 -0.59 -7.80 -9.20
N ALA A 120 -0.92 -7.81 -7.91
CA ALA A 120 -2.03 -7.02 -7.36
C ALA A 120 -1.77 -5.51 -7.45
N TYR A 121 -0.52 -5.06 -7.33
CA TYR A 121 -0.15 -3.66 -7.49
C TYR A 121 -0.31 -3.20 -8.94
N ASP A 122 0.21 -3.98 -9.89
CA ASP A 122 0.12 -3.69 -11.33
C ASP A 122 -1.34 -3.65 -11.79
N GLU A 123 -2.16 -4.61 -11.36
CA GLU A 123 -3.59 -4.63 -11.70
C GLU A 123 -4.32 -3.36 -11.22
N LEU A 124 -4.01 -2.86 -10.02
CA LEU A 124 -4.61 -1.62 -9.53
C LEU A 124 -4.15 -0.38 -10.31
N LEU A 125 -2.90 -0.37 -10.77
CA LEU A 125 -2.38 0.69 -11.63
C LEU A 125 -3.06 0.65 -13.00
N ASP A 126 -3.22 -0.53 -13.58
CA ASP A 126 -3.90 -0.73 -14.86
C ASP A 126 -5.36 -0.31 -14.79
N LEU A 127 -6.09 -0.72 -13.75
CA LEU A 127 -7.47 -0.27 -13.51
C LEU A 127 -7.57 1.25 -13.35
N THR A 128 -6.61 1.86 -12.62
CA THR A 128 -6.56 3.32 -12.44
C THR A 128 -6.32 4.03 -13.77
N LEU A 129 -5.37 3.53 -14.57
CA LEU A 129 -5.03 4.10 -15.86
C LEU A 129 -6.20 3.97 -16.84
N ALA A 130 -6.80 2.79 -16.95
CA ALA A 130 -7.96 2.55 -17.81
C ALA A 130 -9.13 3.48 -17.45
N HIS A 131 -9.41 3.64 -16.15
CA HIS A 131 -10.41 4.58 -15.65
C HIS A 131 -10.12 6.02 -16.08
N GLN A 132 -8.90 6.50 -15.83
CA GLN A 132 -8.49 7.87 -16.16
C GLN A 132 -8.47 8.13 -17.67
N LEU A 133 -8.12 7.14 -18.49
CA LEU A 133 -8.20 7.24 -19.95
C LEU A 133 -9.65 7.41 -20.41
N ARG A 134 -10.61 6.66 -19.82
CA ARG A 134 -12.04 6.85 -20.10
C ARG A 134 -12.50 8.25 -19.70
N GLN A 135 -12.14 8.72 -18.51
CA GLN A 135 -12.47 10.07 -18.04
C GLN A 135 -11.91 11.16 -18.96
N ALA A 136 -10.63 11.05 -19.34
CA ALA A 136 -9.96 11.97 -20.25
C ALA A 136 -10.67 12.03 -21.61
N SER A 137 -11.07 10.88 -22.15
CA SER A 137 -11.78 10.80 -23.44
C SER A 137 -13.16 11.49 -23.41
N GLN A 138 -13.75 11.61 -22.22
CA GLN A 138 -15.05 12.25 -21.98
C GLN A 138 -14.93 13.69 -21.46
N GLY A 139 -13.71 14.23 -21.35
CA GLY A 139 -13.48 15.57 -20.80
C GLY A 139 -13.80 15.71 -19.31
N GLN A 140 -13.81 14.59 -18.57
CA GLN A 140 -14.08 14.56 -17.13
C GLN A 140 -12.80 14.82 -16.32
N ALA A 141 -12.96 15.32 -15.09
CA ALA A 141 -11.85 15.43 -14.15
C ALA A 141 -11.31 14.05 -13.77
N LEU A 142 -9.98 13.90 -13.77
CA LEU A 142 -9.34 12.63 -13.43
C LEU A 142 -9.41 12.36 -11.94
N ASP A 143 -9.89 11.18 -11.56
CA ASP A 143 -9.91 10.72 -10.18
C ASP A 143 -9.36 9.28 -10.05
N LYS A 144 -9.57 8.67 -8.89
CA LYS A 144 -9.20 7.27 -8.60
C LYS A 144 -10.38 6.53 -7.98
N LEU A 145 -11.59 7.03 -8.23
CA LEU A 145 -12.84 6.61 -7.62
C LEU A 145 -13.64 5.80 -8.64
N ILE A 146 -13.59 4.48 -8.50
CA ILE A 146 -14.31 3.57 -9.39
C ILE A 146 -15.67 3.24 -8.79
N ASP A 147 -16.72 3.41 -9.58
CA ASP A 147 -18.01 2.79 -9.29
C ASP A 147 -17.93 1.30 -9.65
N PRO A 148 -18.14 0.36 -8.71
CA PRO A 148 -18.11 -1.07 -9.01
C PRO A 148 -19.14 -1.50 -10.08
N GLU A 149 -20.20 -0.73 -10.30
CA GLU A 149 -21.21 -0.99 -11.35
C GLU A 149 -20.71 -0.66 -12.76
N GLU A 150 -19.67 0.17 -12.89
CA GLU A 150 -19.04 0.52 -14.17
C GLU A 150 -17.97 -0.50 -14.60
N LEU A 151 -17.61 -1.44 -13.72
CA LEU A 151 -16.61 -2.47 -14.00
C LEU A 151 -17.18 -3.60 -14.85
N THR A 152 -16.40 -4.05 -15.83
CA THR A 152 -16.66 -5.33 -16.49
C THR A 152 -16.53 -6.49 -15.49
N PRO A 153 -17.14 -7.66 -15.76
CA PRO A 153 -17.00 -8.83 -14.88
C PRO A 153 -15.55 -9.24 -14.63
N LEU A 154 -14.68 -9.08 -15.63
CA LEU A 154 -13.24 -9.36 -15.53
C LEU A 154 -12.54 -8.36 -14.60
N GLU A 155 -12.69 -7.06 -14.85
CA GLU A 155 -12.11 -6.01 -13.99
C GLU A 155 -12.60 -6.15 -12.54
N GLY A 156 -13.88 -6.51 -12.34
CA GLY A 156 -14.45 -6.74 -11.02
C GLY A 156 -13.85 -7.94 -10.28
N GLU A 157 -13.54 -9.04 -10.97
CA GLU A 157 -12.83 -10.18 -10.36
C GLU A 157 -11.36 -9.85 -10.12
N SER A 158 -10.69 -9.19 -11.06
CA SER A 158 -9.30 -8.74 -10.88
C SER A 158 -9.14 -7.82 -9.66
N LEU A 159 -10.00 -6.80 -9.54
CA LEU A 159 -10.03 -5.91 -8.39
C LEU A 159 -10.25 -6.68 -7.09
N ARG A 160 -11.16 -7.65 -7.09
CA ARG A 160 -11.43 -8.51 -5.92
C ARG A 160 -10.21 -9.35 -5.54
N MET A 161 -9.51 -9.93 -6.51
CA MET A 161 -8.28 -10.69 -6.27
C MET A 161 -7.17 -9.80 -5.70
N ALA A 162 -6.95 -8.63 -6.28
CA ALA A 162 -5.97 -7.66 -5.78
C ALA A 162 -6.27 -7.26 -4.31
N MET A 163 -7.54 -6.94 -4.01
CA MET A 163 -7.96 -6.58 -2.65
C MET A 163 -7.78 -7.73 -1.64
N ARG A 164 -7.93 -9.00 -2.06
CA ARG A 164 -7.63 -10.17 -1.20
C ARG A 164 -6.15 -10.25 -0.84
N VAL A 165 -5.27 -10.02 -1.82
CA VAL A 165 -3.81 -10.04 -1.59
C VAL A 165 -3.41 -8.93 -0.64
N ILE A 166 -3.91 -7.71 -0.84
CA ILE A 166 -3.62 -6.56 0.03
C ILE A 166 -4.15 -6.82 1.45
N LYS A 167 -5.36 -7.38 1.58
CA LYS A 167 -5.93 -7.75 2.89
C LYS A 167 -5.07 -8.79 3.61
N ARG A 168 -4.53 -9.77 2.88
CA ARG A 168 -3.61 -10.77 3.45
C ARG A 168 -2.30 -10.13 3.89
N LEU A 169 -1.72 -9.24 3.08
CA LEU A 169 -0.49 -8.52 3.40
C LEU A 169 -0.67 -7.63 4.65
N GLN A 170 -1.73 -6.82 4.67
CA GLN A 170 -2.07 -5.94 5.79
C GLN A 170 -2.37 -6.74 7.07
N GLY A 171 -3.15 -7.83 6.96
CA GLY A 171 -3.44 -8.69 8.11
C GLY A 171 -2.20 -9.36 8.69
N ARG A 172 -1.20 -9.68 7.86
CA ARG A 172 0.06 -10.27 8.32
C ARG A 172 0.86 -9.29 9.16
N ILE A 173 1.02 -8.04 8.70
CA ILE A 173 1.76 -7.04 9.48
C ILE A 173 1.03 -6.65 10.77
N GLN A 174 -0.31 -6.59 10.72
CA GLN A 174 -1.13 -6.36 11.91
C GLN A 174 -0.99 -7.49 12.92
N GLY A 175 -0.92 -8.76 12.48
CA GLY A 175 -0.68 -9.90 13.37
C GLY A 175 0.72 -9.92 13.98
N GLU A 176 1.73 -9.47 13.24
CA GLU A 176 3.13 -9.47 13.70
C GLU A 176 3.44 -8.32 14.67
N PHE A 177 2.91 -7.10 14.43
CA PHE A 177 3.25 -5.90 15.19
C PHE A 177 2.08 -5.35 16.04
N GLY A 178 0.85 -5.73 15.71
CA GLY A 178 -0.36 -5.38 16.45
C GLY A 178 -0.66 -6.43 17.50
N THR A 179 -0.15 -6.24 18.73
CA THR A 179 -0.66 -7.02 19.87
C THR A 179 -2.12 -6.60 20.14
N ILE A 180 -3.04 -7.48 19.74
CA ILE A 180 -4.31 -7.89 20.38
C ILE A 180 -5.09 -6.77 21.09
N MET A 181 -6.15 -6.29 20.43
CA MET A 181 -7.36 -5.83 21.14
C MET A 181 -8.28 -7.05 21.31
N LEU A 182 -8.23 -7.68 22.50
CA LEU A 182 -9.37 -8.37 23.08
C LEU A 182 -10.20 -7.35 23.84
#